data_AF-A0A6A6JFP1-F1
#
_entry.id   AF-A0A6A6JFP1-F1
#
_cell.length_a   1.000
_cell.length_b   1.000
_cell.length_c   1.000
_cell.angle_alpha   90.00
_cell.angle_beta   90.00
_cell.angle_gamma   90.00
#
_symmetry.space_group_name_H-M   'P 1'
#
loop_
_entity.id
_entity.type
_entity.pdbx_description
1 polymer ?
#
loop_
_entity_poly.entity_id
_entity_poly.type
_entity_poly.pdbx_seq_one_letter_code
_entity_poly.pdbx_strand_id
1 'polypeptide(L)'
;MRDLGGDPRALAFLIRDWKFDKYAELQSVQVAATFCAGASLATLSWTKTPSPHWLTTALWFSSLICSIWAIVTSIQTRSILDDLPNREQLTSHFPDAEVRRIRYVILRYKGRPSVMHWVMLFAWQFPSMMMAWAWCTFLAGLTVYVCTPFVKGSRWEEGHKIAVVYLAVGSVGLVTYFFSSIFVYTSERSCVRATGSCSRSATSYGLPTTSGRDSTQHVVESGSDIESSPASPATESQDKEQEMDGHVEGGDGGPAARRRMTVPAVMSGEPWRVGARRGRDRREVWMLI
;
A
#
# COMPACT_ATOMS: atom_id res chain seq x y z
N MET A 1 15.62 -15.08 -0.38
CA MET A 1 14.95 -15.66 0.81
C MET A 1 14.79 -17.20 0.78
N ARG A 2 15.75 -17.96 0.22
CA ARG A 2 15.65 -19.44 0.19
C ARG A 2 16.32 -20.15 1.38
N ASP A 3 17.24 -19.47 2.08
CA ASP A 3 18.07 -20.05 3.16
C ASP A 3 17.91 -19.38 4.52
N LEU A 4 16.85 -18.60 4.76
CA LEU A 4 16.46 -18.22 6.13
C LEU A 4 15.88 -19.47 6.80
N GLY A 5 16.78 -20.35 7.23
CA GLY A 5 16.51 -21.56 7.97
C GLY A 5 15.83 -21.21 9.27
N GLY A 6 14.59 -21.66 9.41
CA GLY A 6 13.95 -22.00 10.68
C GLY A 6 13.74 -20.90 11.73
N ASP A 7 14.37 -19.73 11.66
CA ASP A 7 14.31 -18.75 12.75
C ASP A 7 12.94 -18.05 12.79
N PRO A 8 12.07 -18.40 13.76
CA PRO A 8 10.74 -17.82 13.86
C PRO A 8 10.78 -16.32 14.17
N ARG A 9 11.88 -15.84 14.77
CA ARG A 9 12.04 -14.42 15.13
C ARG A 9 12.21 -13.56 13.88
N ALA A 10 13.11 -13.95 12.97
CA ALA A 10 13.32 -13.25 11.71
C ALA A 10 12.03 -13.18 10.86
N LEU A 11 11.27 -14.28 10.84
CA LEU A 11 9.96 -14.32 10.17
C LEU A 11 8.96 -13.34 10.79
N ALA A 12 8.86 -13.30 12.12
CA ALA A 12 7.97 -12.39 12.82
C ALA A 12 8.31 -10.91 12.57
N PHE A 13 9.60 -10.57 12.50
CA PHE A 13 10.04 -9.22 12.13
C PHE A 13 9.60 -8.85 10.71
N LEU A 14 9.78 -9.76 9.75
CA LEU A 14 9.43 -9.53 8.36
C LEU A 14 7.92 -9.33 8.15
N ILE A 15 7.11 -10.14 8.85
CA ILE A 15 5.65 -10.05 8.82
C ILE A 15 5.19 -8.70 9.39
N ARG A 16 5.81 -8.26 10.48
CA ARG A 16 5.49 -6.95 11.08
C ARG A 16 5.80 -5.80 10.13
N ASP A 17 6.96 -5.82 9.48
CA ASP A 17 7.35 -4.78 8.52
C ASP A 17 6.39 -4.75 7.33
N TRP A 18 6.06 -5.93 6.78
CA TRP A 18 5.07 -6.06 5.71
C TRP A 18 3.67 -5.59 6.12
N LYS A 19 3.19 -5.96 7.32
CA LYS A 19 1.90 -5.53 7.86
C LYS A 19 1.87 -4.00 7.96
N PHE A 20 2.92 -3.39 8.51
CA PHE A 20 3.03 -1.94 8.64
C PHE A 20 2.98 -1.23 7.28
N ASP A 21 3.78 -1.70 6.31
CA ASP A 21 3.79 -1.13 4.96
C ASP A 21 2.43 -1.28 4.27
N LYS A 22 1.76 -2.43 4.43
CA LYS A 22 0.41 -2.67 3.89
C LYS A 22 -0.67 -1.81 4.53
N TYR A 23 -0.59 -1.53 5.84
CA TYR A 23 -1.50 -0.59 6.49
C TYR A 23 -1.40 0.80 5.90
N ALA A 24 -0.17 1.28 5.70
CA ALA A 24 0.11 2.58 5.13
C ALA A 24 -0.40 2.68 3.68
N GLU A 25 -0.22 1.63 2.88
CA GLU A 25 -0.77 1.51 1.53
C GLU A 25 -2.31 1.55 1.53
N LEU A 26 -2.97 0.74 2.36
CA LEU A 26 -4.44 0.72 2.45
C LEU A 26 -5.01 2.06 2.95
N GLN A 27 -4.25 2.78 3.79
CA GLN A 27 -4.63 4.11 4.25
C GLN A 27 -4.62 5.12 3.12
N SER A 28 -3.54 5.16 2.35
CA SER A 28 -3.43 6.08 1.22
C SER A 28 -4.48 5.76 0.16
N VAL A 29 -4.76 4.48 -0.08
CA VAL A 29 -5.84 4.03 -0.98
C VAL A 29 -7.21 4.53 -0.53
N GLN A 30 -7.54 4.37 0.75
CA GLN A 30 -8.82 4.80 1.28
C GLN A 30 -8.98 6.33 1.19
N VAL A 31 -7.97 7.10 1.60
CA VAL A 31 -8.00 8.57 1.53
C VAL A 31 -8.19 9.04 0.08
N ALA A 32 -7.44 8.46 -0.86
CA ALA A 32 -7.51 8.85 -2.26
C ALA A 32 -8.83 8.41 -2.92
N ALA A 33 -9.37 7.24 -2.57
CA ALA A 33 -10.68 6.79 -3.05
C ALA A 33 -11.82 7.67 -2.51
N THR A 34 -11.77 8.08 -1.24
CA THR A 34 -12.74 9.04 -0.68
C THR A 34 -12.67 10.39 -1.39
N PHE A 35 -11.46 10.87 -1.69
CA PHE A 35 -11.27 12.10 -2.47
C PHE A 35 -11.85 11.97 -3.89
N CYS A 36 -11.60 10.86 -4.57
CA CYS A 36 -12.16 10.59 -5.90
C CYS A 36 -13.70 10.49 -5.89
N ALA A 37 -14.27 9.84 -4.88
CA ALA A 37 -15.73 9.79 -4.68
C ALA A 37 -16.33 11.19 -4.46
N GLY A 38 -15.68 12.02 -3.63
CA GLY A 38 -16.08 13.41 -3.40
C GLY A 38 -16.01 14.25 -4.68
N ALA A 39 -14.92 14.12 -5.44
CA ALA A 39 -14.77 14.78 -6.74
C ALA A 39 -15.87 14.34 -7.73
N SER A 40 -16.14 13.04 -7.81
CA SER A 40 -17.20 12.48 -8.65
C SER A 40 -18.57 13.06 -8.26
N LEU A 41 -18.92 13.06 -6.98
CA LEU A 41 -20.18 13.65 -6.49
C LEU A 41 -20.30 15.15 -6.80
N ALA A 42 -19.20 15.91 -6.68
CA ALA A 42 -19.19 17.33 -7.03
C ALA A 42 -19.45 17.54 -8.52
N THR A 43 -18.83 16.73 -9.40
CA THR A 43 -19.03 16.82 -10.86
C THR A 43 -20.43 16.43 -11.32
N LEU A 44 -21.14 15.57 -10.57
CA LEU A 44 -22.53 15.24 -10.89
C LEU A 44 -23.44 16.48 -10.91
N SER A 45 -23.12 17.53 -10.14
CA SER A 45 -23.87 18.79 -10.18
C SER A 45 -23.81 19.49 -11.55
N TRP A 46 -22.77 19.25 -12.35
CA TRP A 46 -22.54 19.87 -13.67
C TRP A 46 -23.40 19.24 -14.78
N THR A 47 -23.93 18.04 -14.54
CA THR A 47 -24.80 17.32 -15.49
C THR A 47 -26.16 17.98 -15.70
N LYS A 48 -26.53 18.96 -14.86
CA LYS A 48 -27.79 19.73 -14.98
C LYS A 48 -27.84 20.63 -16.22
N THR A 49 -26.72 20.79 -16.92
CA THR A 49 -26.63 21.59 -18.15
C THR A 49 -27.20 20.80 -19.33
N PRO A 50 -28.08 21.36 -20.19
CA PRO A 50 -29.03 20.60 -21.03
C PRO A 50 -28.48 19.77 -22.22
N SER A 51 -27.21 19.36 -22.25
CA SER A 51 -26.72 18.38 -23.25
C SER A 51 -25.34 17.77 -22.93
N PRO A 52 -25.13 17.13 -21.77
CA PRO A 52 -23.92 16.36 -21.56
C PRO A 52 -23.98 15.07 -22.37
N HIS A 53 -22.87 14.64 -22.96
CA HIS A 53 -22.81 13.30 -23.56
C HIS A 53 -23.08 12.27 -22.45
N TRP A 54 -23.98 11.32 -22.71
CA TRP A 54 -24.34 10.26 -21.76
C TRP A 54 -23.11 9.50 -21.23
N LEU A 55 -22.06 9.40 -22.06
CA LEU A 55 -20.80 8.76 -21.74
C LEU A 55 -20.08 9.43 -20.55
N THR A 56 -20.13 10.76 -20.45
CA THR A 56 -19.53 11.49 -19.31
C THR A 56 -20.19 11.05 -18.00
N THR A 57 -21.52 11.05 -17.98
CA THR A 57 -22.28 10.68 -16.78
C THR A 57 -22.05 9.21 -16.42
N ALA A 58 -22.01 8.31 -17.42
CA ALA A 58 -21.70 6.90 -17.20
C ALA A 58 -20.30 6.72 -16.58
N LEU A 59 -19.28 7.41 -17.11
CA LEU A 59 -17.90 7.34 -16.60
C LEU A 59 -17.76 7.88 -15.16
N TRP A 60 -18.48 8.94 -14.80
CA TRP A 60 -18.50 9.45 -13.44
C TRP A 60 -19.19 8.49 -12.46
N PHE A 61 -20.30 7.85 -12.85
CA PHE A 61 -20.91 6.80 -12.04
C PHE A 61 -20.01 5.57 -11.91
N SER A 62 -19.33 5.17 -12.99
CA SER A 62 -18.32 4.10 -12.95
C SER A 62 -17.17 4.43 -12.00
N SER A 63 -16.68 5.66 -11.99
CA SER A 63 -15.64 6.10 -11.04
C SER A 63 -16.13 6.06 -9.59
N LEU A 64 -17.37 6.50 -9.36
CA LEU A 64 -17.99 6.50 -8.03
C LEU A 64 -18.16 5.07 -7.50
N ILE A 65 -18.69 4.15 -8.31
CA ILE A 65 -18.83 2.76 -7.87
C ILE A 65 -17.48 2.10 -7.63
N CYS A 66 -16.47 2.34 -8.49
CA CYS A 66 -15.11 1.84 -8.28
C CYS A 66 -14.49 2.39 -6.99
N SER A 67 -14.70 3.68 -6.67
CA SER A 67 -14.22 4.29 -5.43
C SER A 67 -14.85 3.66 -4.20
N ILE A 68 -16.16 3.40 -4.23
CA ILE A 68 -16.87 2.73 -3.13
C ILE A 68 -16.32 1.31 -2.92
N TRP A 69 -16.14 0.54 -4.00
CA TRP A 69 -15.55 -0.79 -3.91
C TRP A 69 -14.12 -0.76 -3.36
N ALA A 70 -13.30 0.22 -3.76
CA ALA A 70 -11.95 0.38 -3.22
C ALA A 70 -11.96 0.66 -1.70
N ILE A 71 -12.90 1.48 -1.22
CA ILE A 71 -13.06 1.75 0.22
C ILE A 71 -13.53 0.49 0.97
N VAL A 72 -14.58 -0.16 0.50
CA VAL A 72 -15.13 -1.37 1.14
C VAL A 72 -14.09 -2.47 1.21
N THR A 73 -13.39 -2.73 0.10
CA THR A 73 -12.36 -3.77 0.08
C THR A 73 -11.13 -3.38 0.90
N SER A 74 -10.72 -2.11 0.94
CA SER A 74 -9.67 -1.64 1.86
C SER A 74 -10.01 -1.93 3.33
N ILE A 75 -11.25 -1.63 3.75
CA ILE A 75 -11.72 -1.90 5.11
C ILE A 75 -11.73 -3.40 5.41
N GLN A 76 -12.21 -4.22 4.47
CA GLN A 76 -12.21 -5.68 4.63
C GLN A 76 -10.80 -6.25 4.72
N THR A 77 -9.87 -5.81 3.86
CA THR A 77 -8.47 -6.23 3.90
C THR A 77 -7.79 -5.79 5.19
N ARG A 78 -8.10 -4.59 5.70
CA ARG A 78 -7.61 -4.11 7.01
C ARG A 78 -8.08 -5.00 8.15
N SER A 79 -9.37 -5.35 8.17
CA SER A 79 -9.93 -6.26 9.20
C SER A 79 -9.23 -7.64 9.19
N ILE A 80 -9.03 -8.22 8.00
CA ILE A 80 -8.28 -9.49 7.84
C ILE A 80 -6.82 -9.34 8.34
N LEU A 81 -6.24 -8.15 8.17
CA LEU A 81 -4.88 -7.85 8.58
C LEU A 81 -4.79 -7.60 10.10
N ASP A 82 -5.85 -7.09 10.73
CA ASP A 82 -5.98 -6.94 12.18
C ASP A 82 -6.12 -8.30 12.88
N ASP A 83 -6.84 -9.24 12.27
CA ASP A 83 -6.98 -10.62 12.75
C ASP A 83 -5.65 -11.41 12.76
N LEU A 84 -4.59 -10.90 12.13
CA LEU A 84 -3.27 -11.51 12.20
C LEU A 84 -2.62 -11.21 13.55
N PRO A 85 -2.16 -12.24 14.30
CA PRO A 85 -1.64 -12.09 15.65
C PRO A 85 -0.45 -11.12 15.71
N ASN A 86 -0.47 -10.26 16.71
CA ASN A 86 0.58 -9.26 16.91
C ASN A 86 1.85 -9.91 17.50
N ARG A 87 3.01 -9.33 17.18
CA ARG A 87 4.35 -9.84 17.52
C ARG A 87 4.54 -10.25 18.98
N GLU A 88 3.83 -9.61 19.90
CA GLU A 88 3.92 -9.87 21.34
C GLU A 88 3.33 -11.24 21.69
N GLN A 89 2.27 -11.66 21.00
CA GLN A 89 1.72 -13.01 21.09
C GLN A 89 2.68 -14.04 20.45
N LEU A 90 3.50 -13.64 19.46
CA LEU A 90 4.41 -14.53 18.72
C LEU A 90 5.61 -15.05 19.52
N THR A 91 5.91 -14.42 20.65
CA THR A 91 7.06 -14.78 21.50
C THR A 91 6.77 -15.92 22.47
N SER A 92 5.49 -16.19 22.74
CA SER A 92 5.02 -17.18 23.71
C SER A 92 4.47 -18.41 23.00
N HIS A 93 5.36 -19.32 22.60
CA HIS A 93 5.05 -20.74 22.34
C HIS A 93 3.86 -21.04 21.38
N PHE A 94 3.85 -20.49 20.16
CA PHE A 94 2.80 -20.86 19.20
C PHE A 94 2.95 -22.31 18.71
N PRO A 95 1.84 -23.07 18.60
CA PRO A 95 1.82 -24.31 17.84
C PRO A 95 2.20 -24.06 16.38
N ASP A 96 3.06 -24.91 15.82
CA ASP A 96 3.55 -24.86 14.43
C ASP A 96 2.45 -24.71 13.36
N ALA A 97 1.21 -25.07 13.71
CA ALA A 97 0.03 -24.91 12.86
C ALA A 97 -0.29 -23.44 12.54
N GLU A 98 -0.16 -22.53 13.50
CA GLU A 98 -0.43 -21.10 13.28
C GLU A 98 0.68 -20.42 12.49
N VAL A 99 1.94 -20.77 12.78
CA VAL A 99 3.09 -20.33 11.98
C VAL A 99 2.94 -20.77 10.53
N ARG A 100 2.44 -22.00 10.29
CA ARG A 100 2.11 -22.46 8.92
C ARG A 100 1.00 -21.63 8.29
N ARG A 101 -0.07 -21.31 9.03
CA ARG A 101 -1.18 -20.50 8.52
C ARG A 101 -0.71 -19.11 8.10
N ILE A 102 0.04 -18.42 8.95
CA ILE A 102 0.57 -17.07 8.67
C ILE A 102 1.58 -17.12 7.52
N ARG A 103 2.44 -18.15 7.49
CA ARG A 103 3.36 -18.37 6.36
C ARG A 103 2.63 -18.67 5.06
N TYR A 104 1.45 -19.30 5.10
CA TYR A 104 0.63 -19.52 3.92
C TYR A 104 -0.08 -18.26 3.44
N VAL A 105 -0.48 -17.37 4.35
CA VAL A 105 -1.08 -16.08 4.02
C VAL A 105 -0.05 -15.09 3.47
N ILE A 106 1.21 -15.13 3.94
CA ILE A 106 2.21 -14.09 3.67
C ILE A 106 3.36 -14.57 2.76
N LEU A 107 3.82 -15.82 2.88
CA LEU A 107 5.17 -16.23 2.44
C LEU A 107 5.24 -17.48 1.57
N ARG A 108 4.14 -17.87 0.91
CA ARG A 108 4.12 -19.11 0.12
C ARG A 108 4.76 -18.98 -1.26
N TYR A 109 6.05 -18.62 -1.32
CA TYR A 109 6.86 -18.63 -2.56
C TYR A 109 7.61 -19.95 -2.81
N LYS A 110 7.35 -21.02 -2.06
CA LYS A 110 8.10 -22.27 -2.20
C LYS A 110 7.41 -23.26 -3.15
N GLY A 111 7.70 -23.09 -4.44
CA GLY A 111 7.64 -24.14 -5.46
C GLY A 111 6.27 -24.40 -6.08
N ARG A 112 6.10 -23.92 -7.32
CA ARG A 112 4.92 -23.96 -8.21
C ARG A 112 3.76 -23.05 -7.76
N PRO A 113 3.49 -21.94 -8.49
CA PRO A 113 2.36 -21.06 -8.17
C PRO A 113 1.06 -21.81 -8.45
N SER A 114 0.39 -22.24 -7.39
CA SER A 114 -0.99 -22.73 -7.48
C SER A 114 -1.93 -21.56 -7.77
N VAL A 115 -3.07 -21.80 -8.41
CA VAL A 115 -4.10 -20.78 -8.72
C VAL A 115 -4.52 -20.01 -7.45
N MET A 116 -4.53 -20.67 -6.29
CA MET A 116 -4.84 -20.04 -4.99
C MET A 116 -3.87 -18.91 -4.62
N HIS A 117 -2.60 -19.01 -5.05
CA HIS A 117 -1.62 -17.95 -4.82
C HIS A 117 -1.96 -16.69 -5.62
N TRP A 118 -2.34 -16.86 -6.89
CA TRP A 118 -2.77 -15.75 -7.74
C TRP A 118 -4.03 -15.08 -7.22
N VAL A 119 -5.01 -15.87 -6.76
CA VAL A 119 -6.23 -15.34 -6.15
C VAL A 119 -5.91 -14.54 -4.89
N MET A 120 -4.99 -15.02 -4.05
CA MET A 120 -4.56 -14.30 -2.86
C MET A 120 -3.86 -12.99 -3.21
N LEU A 121 -2.87 -13.00 -4.12
CA LEU A 121 -2.21 -11.79 -4.59
C LEU A 121 -3.21 -10.80 -5.21
N PHE A 122 -4.16 -11.30 -5.99
CA PHE A 122 -5.23 -10.50 -6.56
C PHE A 122 -6.06 -9.85 -5.45
N ALA A 123 -6.49 -10.59 -4.43
CA ALA A 123 -7.24 -10.04 -3.31
C ALA A 123 -6.46 -8.96 -2.54
N TRP A 124 -5.15 -9.13 -2.36
CA TRP A 124 -4.29 -8.12 -1.71
C TRP A 124 -4.04 -6.87 -2.58
N GLN A 125 -4.07 -7.00 -3.90
CA GLN A 125 -3.86 -5.90 -4.85
C GLN A 125 -5.15 -5.25 -5.33
N PHE A 126 -6.30 -5.90 -5.11
CA PHE A 126 -7.60 -5.47 -5.60
C PHE A 126 -7.96 -4.04 -5.18
N PRO A 127 -7.78 -3.62 -3.91
CA PRO A 127 -8.14 -2.25 -3.51
C PRO A 127 -7.33 -1.18 -4.26
N SER A 128 -6.02 -1.41 -4.42
CA SER A 128 -5.12 -0.49 -5.13
C SER A 128 -5.46 -0.40 -6.62
N MET A 129 -5.75 -1.55 -7.25
CA MET A 129 -6.18 -1.60 -8.64
C MET A 129 -7.52 -0.87 -8.84
N MET A 130 -8.52 -1.14 -8.00
CA MET A 130 -9.82 -0.48 -8.07
C MET A 130 -9.74 1.04 -7.88
N MET A 131 -8.86 1.50 -7.00
CA MET A 131 -8.57 2.93 -6.85
C MET A 131 -7.98 3.51 -8.14
N ALA A 132 -7.02 2.85 -8.78
CA ALA A 132 -6.47 3.32 -10.05
C ALA A 132 -7.55 3.39 -11.14
N TRP A 133 -8.42 2.38 -11.23
CA TRP A 133 -9.57 2.38 -12.15
C TRP A 133 -10.56 3.52 -11.88
N ALA A 134 -10.81 3.84 -10.61
CA ALA A 134 -11.66 4.97 -10.24
C ALA A 134 -11.10 6.30 -10.77
N TRP A 135 -9.79 6.53 -10.61
CA TRP A 135 -9.13 7.73 -11.15
C TRP A 135 -9.10 7.77 -12.67
N CYS A 136 -8.78 6.64 -13.32
CA CYS A 136 -8.77 6.56 -14.77
C CYS A 136 -10.15 6.85 -15.38
N THR A 137 -11.21 6.27 -14.82
CA THR A 137 -12.58 6.50 -15.28
C THR A 137 -13.06 7.93 -14.98
N PHE A 138 -12.67 8.50 -13.83
CA PHE A 138 -12.94 9.91 -13.51
C PHE A 138 -12.30 10.85 -14.53
N LEU A 139 -11.00 10.68 -14.79
CA LEU A 139 -10.25 11.49 -15.75
C LEU A 139 -10.76 11.31 -17.17
N ALA A 140 -11.16 10.09 -17.55
CA ALA A 140 -11.81 9.83 -18.83
C ALA A 140 -13.14 10.59 -18.94
N GLY A 141 -13.98 10.55 -17.90
CA GLY A 141 -15.24 11.29 -17.84
C GLY A 141 -15.04 12.80 -17.95
N LEU A 142 -14.05 13.33 -17.22
CA LEU A 142 -13.67 14.75 -17.29
C LEU A 142 -13.14 15.14 -18.68
N THR A 143 -12.35 14.27 -19.30
CA THR A 143 -11.83 14.50 -20.65
C THR A 143 -12.96 14.52 -21.69
N VAL A 144 -13.89 13.58 -21.64
CA VAL A 144 -15.08 13.58 -22.53
C VAL A 144 -15.92 14.83 -22.29
N TYR A 145 -16.13 15.23 -21.03
CA TYR A 145 -16.87 16.45 -20.68
C TYR A 145 -16.24 17.69 -21.33
N VAL A 146 -14.93 17.87 -21.14
CA VAL A 146 -14.18 19.01 -21.68
C VAL A 146 -14.10 18.97 -23.21
N CYS A 147 -14.10 17.79 -23.82
CA CYS A 147 -14.09 17.62 -25.28
C CYS A 147 -15.46 17.76 -25.95
N THR A 148 -16.55 17.85 -25.18
CA THR A 148 -17.92 18.07 -25.69
C THR A 148 -18.04 19.16 -26.79
N PRO A 149 -17.44 20.36 -26.67
CA PRO A 149 -17.49 21.38 -27.73
C PRO A 149 -16.97 20.87 -29.09
N PHE A 150 -15.91 20.06 -29.10
CA PHE A 150 -15.36 19.50 -30.35
C PHE A 150 -16.34 18.54 -31.02
N VAL A 151 -17.03 17.71 -30.22
CA VAL A 151 -17.97 16.71 -30.74
C VAL A 151 -19.21 17.37 -31.35
N LYS A 152 -19.65 18.50 -30.79
CA LYS A 152 -20.85 19.23 -31.28
C LYS A 152 -20.59 20.05 -32.53
N GLY A 153 -19.33 20.16 -32.99
CA GLY A 153 -18.98 20.95 -34.18
C GLY A 153 -19.39 22.42 -34.06
N SER A 154 -19.46 22.95 -32.85
CA SER A 154 -19.85 24.35 -32.61
C SER A 154 -18.79 25.30 -33.18
N ARG A 155 -19.19 26.53 -33.49
CA ARG A 155 -18.26 27.57 -33.92
C ARG A 155 -17.17 27.76 -32.84
N TRP A 156 -15.96 28.16 -33.25
CA TRP A 156 -14.80 28.30 -32.36
C TRP A 156 -15.05 29.32 -31.24
N GLU A 157 -15.59 28.83 -30.13
CA GLU A 157 -15.89 29.58 -28.92
C GLU A 157 -14.81 29.41 -27.84
N GLU A 158 -14.91 30.17 -26.76
CA GLU A 158 -13.99 30.12 -25.61
C GLU A 158 -13.86 28.70 -25.01
N GLY A 159 -14.92 27.90 -25.05
CA GLY A 159 -14.90 26.50 -24.61
C GLY A 159 -13.86 25.64 -25.33
N HIS A 160 -13.59 25.91 -26.60
CA HIS A 160 -12.55 25.18 -27.36
C HIS A 160 -11.15 25.53 -26.84
N LYS A 161 -10.90 26.79 -26.49
CA LYS A 161 -9.60 27.22 -25.93
C LYS A 161 -9.33 26.53 -24.59
N ILE A 162 -10.34 26.49 -23.72
CA ILE A 162 -10.26 25.80 -22.43
C ILE A 162 -9.96 24.31 -22.65
N ALA A 163 -10.65 23.69 -23.60
CA ALA A 163 -10.46 22.27 -23.90
C ALA A 163 -9.06 21.94 -24.44
N VAL A 164 -8.51 22.77 -25.33
CA VAL A 164 -7.13 22.61 -25.81
C VAL A 164 -6.12 22.73 -24.68
N VAL A 165 -6.25 23.74 -23.81
CA VAL A 165 -5.34 23.93 -22.68
C VAL A 165 -5.42 22.75 -21.70
N TYR A 166 -6.63 22.28 -21.39
CA TYR A 166 -6.85 21.11 -20.55
C TYR A 166 -6.19 19.86 -21.13
N LEU A 167 -6.39 19.57 -22.43
CA LEU A 167 -5.77 18.41 -23.10
C LEU A 167 -4.24 18.51 -23.13
N ALA A 168 -3.70 19.71 -23.37
CA ALA A 168 -2.26 19.94 -23.35
C ALA A 168 -1.67 19.63 -21.97
N VAL A 169 -2.22 20.21 -20.90
CA VAL A 169 -1.74 19.97 -19.53
C VAL A 169 -1.95 18.51 -19.12
N GLY A 170 -3.10 17.92 -19.44
CA GLY A 170 -3.40 16.52 -19.16
C GLY A 170 -2.46 15.55 -19.86
N SER A 171 -2.13 15.81 -21.13
CA SER A 171 -1.18 14.99 -21.90
C SER A 171 0.24 15.07 -21.33
N VAL A 172 0.70 16.26 -20.91
CA VAL A 172 2.00 16.43 -20.24
C VAL A 172 2.04 15.64 -18.93
N GLY A 173 0.97 15.70 -18.12
CA GLY A 173 0.85 14.92 -16.89
C GLY A 173 0.89 13.41 -17.15
N LEU A 174 0.14 12.93 -18.14
CA LEU A 174 0.09 11.53 -18.55
C LEU A 174 1.46 11.03 -19.04
N VAL A 175 2.12 11.80 -19.90
CA VAL A 175 3.48 11.50 -20.39
C VAL A 175 4.47 11.40 -19.23
N THR A 176 4.43 12.35 -18.30
CA THR A 176 5.28 12.35 -17.10
C THR A 176 5.05 11.11 -16.23
N TYR A 177 3.79 10.72 -16.05
CA TYR A 177 3.42 9.51 -15.33
C TYR A 177 3.94 8.24 -16.00
N PHE A 178 3.80 8.11 -17.33
CA PHE A 178 4.33 6.98 -18.08
C PHE A 178 5.85 6.90 -18.00
N PHE A 179 6.56 8.02 -18.15
CA PHE A 179 8.01 8.06 -18.01
C PHE A 179 8.46 7.64 -16.61
N SER A 180 7.78 8.11 -15.56
CA SER A 180 8.06 7.72 -14.18
C SER A 180 7.86 6.22 -13.97
N SER A 181 6.76 5.66 -14.51
CA SER A 181 6.45 4.23 -14.42
C SER A 181 7.49 3.37 -15.14
N ILE A 182 7.90 3.78 -16.35
CA ILE A 182 8.95 3.09 -17.13
C ILE A 182 10.29 3.18 -16.41
N PHE A 183 10.63 4.34 -15.82
CA PHE A 183 11.88 4.51 -15.09
C PHE A 183 11.96 3.59 -13.87
N VAL A 184 10.90 3.53 -13.06
CA VAL A 184 10.82 2.60 -11.92
C VAL A 184 10.98 1.17 -12.40
N TYR A 185 10.22 0.76 -13.40
CA TYR A 185 10.28 -0.59 -13.96
C TYR A 185 11.66 -0.97 -14.51
N THR A 186 12.32 -0.05 -15.21
CA THR A 186 13.66 -0.27 -15.76
C THR A 186 14.74 -0.27 -14.69
N SER A 187 14.58 0.52 -13.62
CA SER A 187 15.50 0.56 -12.48
C SER A 187 15.52 -0.77 -11.72
N GLU A 188 14.36 -1.38 -11.51
CA GLU A 188 14.25 -2.69 -10.86
C GLU A 188 14.92 -3.78 -11.70
N ARG A 189 14.63 -3.81 -13.01
CA ARG A 189 15.26 -4.76 -13.93
C ARG A 189 16.78 -4.61 -13.99
N SER A 190 17.28 -3.37 -13.91
CA SER A 190 18.73 -3.11 -13.90
C SER A 190 19.39 -3.61 -12.61
N CYS A 191 18.71 -3.44 -11.46
CA CYS A 191 19.18 -3.97 -10.17
C CYS A 191 19.22 -5.51 -10.16
N VAL A 192 18.20 -6.16 -10.72
CA VAL A 192 18.15 -7.64 -10.84
C VAL A 192 19.27 -8.16 -11.74
N ARG A 193 19.59 -7.47 -12.84
CA ARG A 193 20.72 -7.85 -13.70
C ARG A 193 22.07 -7.68 -13.00
N ALA A 194 22.27 -6.59 -12.26
CA ALA A 194 23.53 -6.30 -11.57
C ALA A 194 23.86 -7.34 -10.46
N THR A 195 22.84 -7.80 -9.74
CA THR A 195 23.00 -8.84 -8.70
C THR A 195 23.31 -10.22 -9.28
N GLY A 196 22.70 -10.57 -10.42
CA GLY A 196 23.03 -11.79 -11.16
C GLY A 196 24.48 -11.84 -11.66
N SER A 197 25.03 -10.69 -12.08
CA SER A 197 26.44 -10.60 -12.52
C SER A 197 27.44 -10.71 -11.36
N CYS A 198 27.17 -10.08 -10.21
CA CYS A 198 28.09 -10.13 -9.05
C CYS A 198 28.22 -11.55 -8.47
N SER A 199 27.11 -12.31 -8.44
CA SER A 199 27.11 -13.69 -7.94
C SER A 199 27.99 -14.62 -8.78
N ARG A 200 28.05 -14.42 -10.11
CA ARG A 200 28.94 -15.20 -11.00
C ARG A 200 30.41 -14.84 -10.86
N SER A 201 30.74 -13.57 -10.65
CA SER A 201 32.13 -13.14 -10.46
C SER A 201 32.75 -13.65 -9.16
N ALA A 202 31.94 -13.85 -8.10
CA ALA A 202 32.41 -14.41 -6.84
C ALA A 202 32.86 -15.89 -6.93
N THR A 203 32.42 -16.65 -7.93
CA THR A 203 32.81 -18.06 -8.13
C THR A 203 34.14 -18.22 -8.88
N SER A 204 34.68 -17.17 -9.50
CA SER A 204 35.89 -17.28 -10.34
C SER A 204 37.21 -16.96 -9.64
N TYR A 205 37.18 -16.48 -8.40
CA TYR A 205 38.39 -16.20 -7.62
C TYR A 205 38.62 -17.28 -6.57
N GLY A 206 39.34 -18.33 -6.95
CA GLY A 206 40.17 -19.09 -6.01
C GLY A 206 39.58 -20.37 -5.43
N LEU A 207 39.75 -21.47 -6.17
CA LEU A 207 40.25 -22.69 -5.54
C LEU A 207 41.60 -23.04 -6.20
N PRO A 208 42.74 -22.53 -5.72
CA PRO A 208 44.01 -23.20 -5.95
C PRO A 208 43.93 -24.56 -5.22
N THR A 209 43.94 -25.64 -5.99
CA THR A 209 44.12 -27.00 -5.49
C THR A 209 45.53 -27.14 -4.93
N THR A 210 45.75 -26.71 -3.69
CA THR A 210 46.92 -27.10 -2.90
C THR A 210 46.70 -28.51 -2.37
N SER A 211 47.15 -29.47 -3.18
CA SER A 211 47.55 -30.79 -2.71
C SER A 211 48.82 -30.65 -1.87
N GLY A 212 48.77 -31.09 -0.61
CA GLY A 212 49.97 -31.45 0.14
C GLY A 212 50.06 -30.96 1.58
N ARG A 213 50.07 -31.95 2.48
CA ARG A 213 50.98 -32.09 3.63
C ARG A 213 50.46 -31.68 5.02
N ASP A 214 50.05 -32.72 5.73
CA ASP A 214 50.48 -33.13 7.08
C ASP A 214 50.79 -32.11 8.18
N SER A 215 50.28 -32.50 9.36
CA SER A 215 50.94 -32.47 10.67
C SER A 215 50.61 -31.33 11.64
N THR A 216 50.03 -31.79 12.76
CA THR A 216 50.37 -31.44 14.15
C THR A 216 49.66 -30.24 14.78
N GLN A 217 48.52 -30.54 15.39
CA GLN A 217 48.29 -30.47 16.83
C GLN A 217 49.12 -29.43 17.62
N HIS A 218 48.49 -28.34 18.08
CA HIS A 218 48.86 -27.76 19.36
C HIS A 218 47.66 -27.13 20.07
N VAL A 219 47.45 -27.67 21.27
CA VAL A 219 46.57 -27.22 22.35
C VAL A 219 47.10 -25.90 22.88
N VAL A 220 46.24 -24.87 23.03
CA VAL A 220 46.33 -23.87 24.09
C VAL A 220 44.94 -23.46 24.54
N GLU A 221 44.67 -23.87 25.77
CA GLU A 221 43.64 -23.47 26.71
C GLU A 221 43.86 -22.01 27.15
N SER A 222 42.81 -21.18 27.19
CA SER A 222 42.77 -20.03 28.10
C SER A 222 41.34 -19.56 28.28
N GLY A 223 40.84 -19.73 29.50
CA GLY A 223 39.54 -19.27 29.94
C GLY A 223 39.48 -17.76 30.17
N SER A 224 38.25 -17.26 30.25
CA SER A 224 37.92 -16.08 31.02
C SER A 224 36.43 -16.12 31.33
N ASP A 225 36.15 -16.41 32.59
CA ASP A 225 34.88 -16.23 33.27
C ASP A 225 34.49 -14.75 33.27
N ILE A 226 33.25 -14.43 32.87
CA ILE A 226 32.53 -13.27 33.42
C ILE A 226 31.08 -13.68 33.71
N GLU A 227 30.87 -13.83 35.00
CA GLU A 227 29.63 -13.85 35.74
C GLU A 227 28.94 -12.47 35.70
N SER A 228 27.68 -12.43 35.29
CA SER A 228 26.74 -11.42 35.82
C SER A 228 25.30 -11.89 35.63
N SER A 229 24.64 -11.99 36.77
CA SER A 229 23.34 -12.56 37.10
C SER A 229 22.13 -11.69 36.68
N PRO A 230 20.88 -12.14 36.95
CA PRO A 230 19.69 -11.82 36.16
C PRO A 230 18.82 -10.70 36.74
N ALA A 231 17.91 -10.17 35.91
CA ALA A 231 16.64 -9.60 36.38
C ALA A 231 15.57 -9.65 35.28
N SER A 232 14.50 -10.39 35.54
CA SER A 232 13.15 -10.28 34.97
C SER A 232 12.17 -10.27 36.17
N PRO A 233 10.85 -10.18 35.97
CA PRO A 233 10.05 -9.01 35.58
C PRO A 233 8.91 -8.75 36.59
N ALA A 234 8.19 -7.64 36.46
CA ALA A 234 6.90 -7.38 37.12
C ALA A 234 6.17 -6.28 36.31
N THR A 235 5.09 -6.60 35.58
CA THR A 235 3.65 -6.37 35.94
C THR A 235 3.30 -4.87 36.05
N GLU A 236 2.14 -4.33 35.66
CA GLU A 236 0.88 -4.76 35.05
C GLU A 236 0.04 -3.46 34.91
N SER A 237 -1.08 -3.55 34.17
CA SER A 237 -2.28 -2.70 34.28
C SER A 237 -2.36 -1.46 33.37
N GLN A 238 -2.85 -1.74 32.15
CA GLN A 238 -4.01 -1.04 31.59
C GLN A 238 -5.15 -0.98 32.64
N ASP A 239 -5.85 0.14 32.73
CA ASP A 239 -7.32 0.19 32.66
C ASP A 239 -7.81 1.62 32.89
N LYS A 240 -8.54 2.14 31.90
CA LYS A 240 -9.77 2.90 32.11
C LYS A 240 -10.48 3.07 30.76
N GLU A 241 -11.36 2.09 30.52
CA GLU A 241 -12.61 2.32 29.80
C GLU A 241 -13.28 3.58 30.35
N GLN A 242 -13.62 4.49 29.45
CA GLN A 242 -14.59 5.55 29.73
C GLN A 242 -15.86 5.21 28.97
N GLU A 243 -16.71 4.48 29.67
CA GLU A 243 -18.14 4.36 29.48
C GLU A 243 -18.74 5.78 29.33
N MET A 244 -19.43 6.03 28.24
CA MET A 244 -20.29 7.21 28.12
C MET A 244 -21.64 6.77 27.57
N ASP A 245 -22.46 6.31 28.52
CA ASP A 245 -23.90 6.24 28.39
C ASP A 245 -24.45 7.65 28.12
N GLY A 246 -25.25 7.75 27.06
CA GLY A 246 -25.88 8.98 26.61
C GLY A 246 -27.31 8.70 26.15
N HIS A 247 -28.15 8.35 27.11
CA HIS A 247 -29.61 8.36 26.99
C HIS A 247 -30.10 9.82 26.91
N VAL A 248 -30.72 10.24 25.81
CA VAL A 248 -31.61 11.41 25.78
C VAL A 248 -32.80 11.16 24.86
N GLU A 249 -33.96 11.42 25.45
CA GLU A 249 -35.33 11.31 24.95
C GLU A 249 -35.64 12.02 23.63
N GLY A 250 -36.71 11.54 23.00
CA GLY A 250 -37.39 12.20 21.91
C GLY A 250 -38.10 13.49 22.32
N GLY A 251 -38.30 14.36 21.34
CA GLY A 251 -39.04 15.60 21.47
C GLY A 251 -39.41 16.14 20.09
N ASP A 252 -40.68 16.47 19.97
CA ASP A 252 -41.51 16.64 18.78
C ASP A 252 -41.35 18.00 18.06
N GLY A 253 -41.77 18.03 16.79
CA GLY A 253 -42.33 19.14 15.99
C GLY A 253 -41.79 20.58 16.05
N GLY A 254 -41.36 21.11 14.88
CA GLY A 254 -41.49 22.56 14.58
C GLY A 254 -40.48 23.14 13.57
N PRO A 255 -40.91 23.92 12.55
CA PRO A 255 -40.06 24.28 11.41
C PRO A 255 -39.33 25.63 11.53
N ALA A 256 -38.31 25.77 10.67
CA ALA A 256 -37.69 27.02 10.19
C ALA A 256 -36.73 27.77 11.14
N ALA A 257 -35.44 27.44 11.04
CA ALA A 257 -34.37 28.39 11.34
C ALA A 257 -33.13 28.17 10.46
N ARG A 258 -32.89 29.15 9.59
CA ARG A 258 -31.77 29.32 8.68
C ARG A 258 -30.45 29.44 9.46
N ARG A 259 -29.70 28.33 9.62
CA ARG A 259 -28.37 28.32 10.25
C ARG A 259 -27.25 28.48 9.22
N ARG A 260 -26.49 29.57 9.35
CA ARG A 260 -25.19 29.78 8.71
C ARG A 260 -24.24 28.63 9.09
N MET A 261 -23.64 28.01 8.10
CA MET A 261 -22.50 27.10 8.28
C MET A 261 -21.27 27.92 8.66
N THR A 262 -20.85 27.80 9.91
CA THR A 262 -19.49 28.13 10.36
C THR A 262 -18.62 26.93 10.02
N VAL A 263 -17.75 27.10 9.02
CA VAL A 263 -16.71 26.13 8.66
C VAL A 263 -15.61 26.21 9.73
N PRO A 264 -15.28 25.13 10.46
CA PRO A 264 -14.12 25.15 11.34
C PRO A 264 -12.84 25.16 10.51
N ALA A 265 -11.92 26.01 10.97
CA ALA A 265 -10.67 26.36 10.34
C ALA A 265 -9.67 25.19 10.25
N VAL A 266 -8.99 25.12 9.10
CA VAL A 266 -7.54 24.94 8.94
C VAL A 266 -6.86 24.08 10.02
N MET A 267 -6.68 22.78 9.73
CA MET A 267 -5.57 22.03 10.31
C MET A 267 -4.28 22.43 9.56
N SER A 268 -3.51 23.29 10.22
CA SER A 268 -2.13 23.60 9.91
C SER A 268 -1.27 22.34 9.90
N GLY A 269 -0.48 22.19 8.85
CA GLY A 269 0.39 21.04 8.63
C GLY A 269 1.48 20.88 9.68
N GLU A 270 1.80 19.63 9.97
CA GLU A 270 3.15 19.23 10.32
C GLU A 270 3.80 18.50 9.13
N PRO A 271 5.09 18.76 8.86
CA PRO A 271 5.79 18.20 7.73
C PRO A 271 6.11 16.73 8.00
N TRP A 272 5.74 15.87 7.05
CA TRP A 272 6.24 14.52 6.93
C TRP A 272 7.76 14.55 6.82
N ARG A 273 8.48 14.47 7.95
CA ARG A 273 9.90 14.13 7.97
C ARG A 273 10.01 12.67 7.54
N VAL A 274 10.21 12.47 6.25
CA VAL A 274 10.73 11.23 5.68
C VAL A 274 12.14 11.05 6.25
N GLY A 275 12.21 10.33 7.37
CA GLY A 275 13.46 9.83 7.91
C GLY A 275 14.06 8.88 6.89
N ALA A 276 15.06 9.35 6.15
CA ALA A 276 15.93 8.53 5.32
C ALA A 276 16.72 7.55 6.22
N ARG A 277 16.07 6.46 6.66
CA ARG A 277 16.77 5.33 7.28
C ARG A 277 17.49 4.56 6.18
N ARG A 278 18.77 4.92 6.06
CA ARG A 278 19.93 4.13 5.62
C ARG A 278 19.57 2.71 5.18
N GLY A 279 19.66 2.48 3.88
CA GLY A 279 19.50 1.19 3.25
C GLY A 279 20.46 0.15 3.81
N ARG A 280 19.87 -0.92 4.37
CA ARG A 280 20.47 -2.24 4.44
C ARG A 280 19.31 -3.23 4.31
N ASP A 281 19.31 -3.97 3.20
CA ASP A 281 18.45 -5.13 2.88
C ASP A 281 16.91 -4.99 2.87
N ARG A 282 16.36 -3.90 2.33
CA ARG A 282 14.92 -3.82 1.97
C ARG A 282 14.54 -4.42 0.59
N ARG A 283 15.49 -4.98 -0.16
CA ARG A 283 15.32 -5.28 -1.60
C ARG A 283 14.78 -6.67 -1.95
N GLU A 284 14.61 -7.55 -0.97
CA GLU A 284 14.10 -8.92 -1.23
C GLU A 284 12.58 -9.05 -1.07
N VAL A 285 11.90 -8.07 -0.47
CA VAL A 285 10.47 -8.18 -0.14
C VAL A 285 9.56 -7.68 -1.26
N TRP A 286 10.02 -6.72 -2.06
CA TRP A 286 9.20 -6.06 -3.09
C TRP A 286 9.23 -6.75 -4.46
N MET A 287 10.05 -7.80 -4.65
CA MET A 287 10.29 -8.38 -5.98
C MET A 287 9.18 -9.32 -6.49
N LEU A 288 8.05 -9.45 -5.78
CA LEU A 288 7.01 -10.46 -6.05
C LEU A 288 5.56 -9.98 -5.79
N ILE A 289 5.30 -8.71 -6.02
CA ILE A 289 3.95 -8.16 -6.24
C ILE A 289 3.91 -7.64 -7.67
#